data_AF-A0A1J6KQ33-F1
#
_entry.id   AF-A0A1J6KQ33-F1
#
_cell.length_a   1.000
_cell.length_b   1.000
_cell.length_c   1.000
_cell.angle_alpha   90.00
_cell.angle_beta   90.00
_cell.angle_gamma   90.00
#
_symmetry.space_group_name_H-M   'P 1'
#
loop_
_entity.id
_entity.type
_entity.pdbx_description
1 polymer ?
#
loop_
_entity_poly.entity_id
_entity_poly.type
_entity_poly.pdbx_seq_one_letter_code
_entity_poly.pdbx_strand_id
1 'polypeptide(L)'
;MGALAIRLSIDAVKRTADVPQKKPGVIDADVQRTADVPAVAALARLHMDVNTPLQTNTKDGRGMEAAGDRAAVEPADKSAVAVLGLDKAGEEPKYRSEFSRLEDVQDRCKSVEREAKRATELADKARVEAATDQKEKSEIHRVAMERLAQIERHKRSIENLQRQKDELANEVGKLHASEFDAQSKVAILEARVEEREKEIESLLKSNNEQRASTVQVLESLLETERAARAEATNRAEALSVQLQATQGKLDLLQQQLTAVRLNETALDSKLRTASHGKRARIDEYEAGVESVHDMGTNDRLTRGNKRSKSTTSPLKFTGPEDGGSVFRGDDDTSSQQTNTEDYTKYTVQKLKQELTKHNFGAELLQLKNPNKKDILALYERCVLQKS
;
A
#
# COMPACT_ATOMS: atom_id res chain seq x y z
N MET A 1 -14.24 7.57 33.64
CA MET A 1 -12.92 8.22 33.48
C MET A 1 -12.54 8.54 32.03
N GLY A 2 -13.06 7.83 31.00
CA GLY A 2 -12.66 8.07 29.60
C GLY A 2 -13.28 9.28 28.87
N ALA A 3 -14.48 9.74 29.27
CA ALA A 3 -15.19 10.81 28.55
C ALA A 3 -14.65 12.23 28.82
N LEU A 4 -13.95 12.45 29.94
CA LEU A 4 -13.34 13.75 30.25
C LEU A 4 -12.03 13.98 29.49
N ALA A 5 -11.31 12.92 29.14
CA ALA A 5 -10.03 13.01 28.43
C ALA A 5 -10.21 13.45 26.97
N ILE A 6 -11.33 13.09 26.33
CA ILE A 6 -11.60 13.44 24.93
C ILE A 6 -12.03 14.90 24.79
N ARG A 7 -12.78 15.45 25.76
CA ARG A 7 -13.17 16.88 25.75
C ARG A 7 -11.98 17.82 25.97
N LEU A 8 -10.99 17.44 26.77
CA LEU A 8 -9.79 18.25 27.00
C LEU A 8 -8.87 18.34 25.77
N SER A 9 -8.86 17.33 24.90
CA SER A 9 -8.06 17.35 23.67
C SER A 9 -8.69 18.20 22.55
N ILE A 10 -10.03 18.32 22.50
CA ILE A 10 -10.72 19.13 21.49
C ILE A 10 -10.58 20.62 21.79
N ASP A 11 -10.62 21.01 23.07
CA ASP A 11 -10.45 22.42 23.47
C ASP A 11 -8.99 22.91 23.37
N ALA A 12 -8.00 22.00 23.42
CA ALA A 12 -6.59 22.34 23.22
C ALA A 12 -6.26 22.64 21.75
N VAL A 13 -6.94 21.99 20.79
CA VAL A 13 -6.74 22.23 19.35
C VAL A 13 -7.46 23.49 18.88
N LYS A 14 -8.50 23.94 19.59
CA LYS A 14 -9.25 25.16 19.24
C LYS A 14 -8.60 26.47 19.70
N ARG A 15 -7.59 26.42 20.59
CA ARG A 15 -6.89 27.61 21.11
C ARG A 15 -5.63 28.02 20.34
N THR A 16 -5.20 27.25 19.33
CA THR A 16 -4.02 27.58 18.51
C THR A 16 -4.36 28.20 17.15
N ALA A 17 -5.64 28.52 16.90
CA ALA A 17 -6.12 29.03 15.62
C ALA A 17 -6.28 30.57 15.53
N ASP A 18 -6.04 31.32 16.61
CA ASP A 18 -6.10 32.80 16.58
C ASP A 18 -4.69 33.40 16.60
N VAL A 19 -4.07 33.47 15.42
CA VAL A 19 -2.92 34.35 15.16
C VAL A 19 -3.40 35.48 14.25
N PRO A 20 -3.35 36.75 14.67
CA PRO A 20 -3.82 37.86 13.86
C PRO A 20 -2.90 38.08 12.65
N GLN A 21 -3.44 37.91 11.44
CA GLN A 21 -2.78 38.28 10.20
C GLN A 21 -2.60 39.80 10.12
N LYS A 22 -1.34 40.23 10.18
CA LYS A 22 -0.92 41.61 9.95
C LYS A 22 -1.00 41.89 8.44
N LYS A 23 -1.90 42.78 8.03
CA LYS A 23 -2.03 43.27 6.64
C LYS A 23 -0.71 43.91 6.18
N PRO A 24 -0.13 43.52 5.04
CA PRO A 24 0.92 44.31 4.42
C PRO A 24 0.30 45.54 3.75
N GLY A 25 0.83 46.70 4.09
CA GLY A 25 0.40 47.99 3.60
C GLY A 25 0.54 48.13 2.09
N VAL A 26 -0.46 48.80 1.53
CA VAL A 26 -0.46 49.46 0.24
C VAL A 26 0.75 50.38 0.16
N ILE A 27 1.59 50.19 -0.85
CA ILE A 27 2.52 51.23 -1.30
C ILE A 27 2.10 51.55 -2.72
N ASP A 28 1.62 52.78 -2.88
CA ASP A 28 1.09 53.33 -4.11
C ASP A 28 2.09 53.22 -5.26
N ALA A 29 1.55 52.82 -6.40
CA ALA A 29 2.11 53.10 -7.70
C ALA A 29 1.90 54.59 -7.98
N ASP A 30 2.99 55.32 -8.24
CA ASP A 30 3.00 56.47 -9.14
C ASP A 30 4.43 57.02 -9.24
N VAL A 31 5.15 56.67 -10.33
CA VAL A 31 5.82 57.66 -11.19
C VAL A 31 5.90 57.04 -12.59
N GLN A 32 5.11 57.61 -13.49
CA GLN A 32 5.09 57.36 -14.91
C GLN A 32 6.28 58.02 -15.63
N ARG A 33 6.78 57.29 -16.64
CA ARG A 33 7.12 57.72 -18.01
C ARG A 33 7.84 59.04 -18.21
N THR A 34 9.02 58.95 -18.85
CA THR A 34 9.44 59.59 -20.12
C THR A 34 10.84 59.02 -20.43
N ALA A 35 11.31 58.66 -21.62
CA ALA A 35 10.89 58.89 -22.99
C ALA A 35 11.50 57.81 -23.91
N ASP A 36 10.88 57.69 -25.08
CA ASP A 36 11.26 56.87 -26.23
C ASP A 36 12.44 57.45 -27.06
N VAL A 37 13.36 56.56 -27.51
CA VAL A 37 13.87 56.38 -28.91
C VAL A 37 14.84 57.46 -29.50
N PRO A 38 15.72 57.18 -30.51
CA PRO A 38 16.72 56.10 -30.73
C PRO A 38 18.10 56.62 -31.25
N ALA A 39 19.14 55.78 -31.33
CA ALA A 39 20.24 55.80 -32.35
C ALA A 39 21.40 54.90 -31.84
N VAL A 40 21.71 53.77 -32.49
CA VAL A 40 22.67 53.68 -33.61
C VAL A 40 23.96 54.45 -33.33
N ALA A 41 25.04 53.74 -32.99
CA ALA A 41 26.27 53.77 -33.77
C ALA A 41 27.40 53.01 -33.05
N ALA A 42 28.14 52.28 -33.88
CA ALA A 42 29.37 51.57 -33.62
C ALA A 42 30.36 52.31 -32.69
N LEU A 43 31.01 51.55 -31.81
CA LEU A 43 32.35 51.87 -31.32
C LEU A 43 33.17 50.58 -31.28
N ALA A 44 33.69 50.25 -32.46
CA ALA A 44 34.90 49.46 -32.61
C ALA A 44 36.01 50.12 -31.78
N ARG A 45 36.48 49.44 -30.72
CA ARG A 45 37.75 49.80 -30.09
C ARG A 45 38.85 49.00 -30.79
N LEU A 46 39.47 49.68 -31.76
CA LEU A 46 40.79 49.37 -32.28
C LEU A 46 41.78 49.28 -31.12
N HIS A 47 42.36 48.10 -30.96
CA HIS A 47 43.59 47.87 -30.20
C HIS A 47 44.72 48.47 -31.03
N MET A 48 45.19 49.67 -30.65
CA MET A 48 46.46 50.20 -31.14
C MET A 48 47.50 49.91 -30.07
N ASP A 49 48.19 48.79 -30.22
CA ASP A 49 49.53 48.61 -29.68
C ASP A 49 50.45 49.61 -30.39
N VAL A 50 50.77 50.71 -29.69
CA VAL A 50 51.90 51.57 -30.06
C VAL A 50 52.83 51.59 -28.86
N ASN A 51 53.61 50.52 -28.78
CA ASN A 51 54.79 50.43 -27.93
C ASN A 51 55.93 51.10 -28.71
N THR A 52 56.08 52.43 -28.56
CA THR A 52 57.27 53.18 -29.01
C THR A 52 57.95 53.81 -27.79
N PRO A 53 59.15 53.36 -27.40
CA PRO A 53 59.96 54.09 -26.44
C PRO A 53 60.62 55.27 -27.16
N LEU A 54 60.09 56.47 -26.95
CA LEU A 54 60.80 57.72 -27.24
C LEU A 54 61.95 57.87 -26.23
N GLN A 55 63.13 57.41 -26.63
CA GLN A 55 64.39 57.89 -26.06
C GLN A 55 64.49 59.40 -26.32
N THR A 56 64.26 60.20 -25.29
CA THR A 56 64.61 61.63 -25.31
C THR A 56 65.86 61.82 -24.48
N ASN A 57 67.00 61.71 -25.17
CA ASN A 57 68.27 62.24 -24.72
C ASN A 57 68.10 63.75 -24.49
N THR A 58 68.17 64.19 -23.22
CA THR A 58 68.42 65.58 -22.87
C THR A 58 69.80 65.70 -22.26
N LYS A 59 70.55 66.60 -22.87
CA LYS A 59 71.99 66.73 -22.95
C LYS A 59 72.41 67.78 -21.92
N ASP A 60 72.87 67.34 -20.75
CA ASP A 60 73.81 68.12 -19.94
C ASP A 60 75.17 68.07 -20.66
N GLY A 61 75.99 69.09 -20.81
CA GLY A 61 76.09 70.37 -20.14
C GLY A 61 77.60 70.67 -20.01
N ARG A 62 78.03 71.80 -20.57
CA ARG A 62 79.28 72.54 -20.28
C ARG A 62 80.62 71.96 -20.75
N GLY A 63 81.37 72.83 -21.46
CA GLY A 63 82.79 72.65 -21.75
C GLY A 63 83.24 73.36 -23.03
N MET A 64 82.92 74.65 -23.21
CA MET A 64 83.63 75.49 -24.20
C MET A 64 84.68 76.30 -23.46
N GLU A 65 85.90 75.78 -23.50
CA GLU A 65 87.12 76.46 -23.10
C GLU A 65 87.56 77.36 -24.25
N ALA A 66 87.78 78.64 -23.94
CA ALA A 66 88.22 79.66 -24.86
C ALA A 66 89.70 79.99 -24.60
N ALA A 67 90.53 79.92 -25.64
CA ALA A 67 91.77 80.69 -25.87
C ALA A 67 92.34 80.17 -27.22
N GLY A 68 92.63 80.95 -28.25
CA GLY A 68 93.03 82.35 -28.30
C GLY A 68 94.53 82.40 -28.54
N ASP A 69 94.96 82.49 -29.81
CA ASP A 69 96.30 82.96 -30.12
C ASP A 69 96.29 84.00 -31.24
N ARG A 70 96.92 85.12 -30.89
CA ARG A 70 96.97 86.42 -31.56
C ARG A 70 97.86 86.38 -32.80
N ALA A 71 97.38 86.96 -33.90
CA ALA A 71 98.24 87.71 -34.80
C ALA A 71 98.10 89.20 -34.47
N ALA A 72 99.22 89.81 -34.08
CA ALA A 72 99.38 91.25 -33.94
C ALA A 72 99.32 91.93 -35.31
N VAL A 73 98.74 93.13 -35.39
CA VAL A 73 99.45 94.39 -35.75
C VAL A 73 98.44 95.54 -35.65
N GLU A 74 98.84 96.51 -34.82
CA GLU A 74 98.30 97.86 -34.54
C GLU A 74 98.29 98.81 -35.77
N PRO A 75 97.85 100.10 -35.73
CA PRO A 75 97.61 100.93 -34.54
C PRO A 75 96.34 101.81 -34.52
N ALA A 76 96.11 102.37 -33.32
CA ALA A 76 95.57 103.70 -33.06
C ALA A 76 94.09 103.98 -33.36
N ASP A 77 93.28 103.89 -32.30
CA ASP A 77 92.50 105.06 -31.91
C ASP A 77 92.35 105.13 -30.39
N LYS A 78 92.92 106.18 -29.76
CA LYS A 78 92.82 106.40 -28.31
C LYS A 78 91.40 106.83 -27.88
N SER A 79 90.49 107.04 -28.83
CA SER A 79 89.04 107.15 -28.63
C SER A 79 88.36 105.77 -28.50
N ALA A 80 88.83 104.76 -29.24
CA ALA A 80 88.23 103.43 -29.28
C ALA A 80 88.42 102.66 -27.97
N VAL A 81 89.54 102.83 -27.26
CA VAL A 81 89.77 102.14 -25.97
C VAL A 81 88.91 102.71 -24.84
N ALA A 82 88.61 104.01 -24.86
CA ALA A 82 87.70 104.64 -23.90
C ALA A 82 86.22 104.31 -24.21
N VAL A 83 85.86 104.25 -25.50
CA VAL A 83 84.53 103.80 -25.95
C VAL A 83 84.32 102.32 -25.64
N LEU A 84 85.29 101.45 -25.92
CA LEU A 84 85.24 100.03 -25.56
C LEU A 84 85.22 99.81 -24.04
N GLY A 85 85.85 100.69 -23.25
CA GLY A 85 85.79 100.65 -21.78
C GLY A 85 84.42 101.06 -21.22
N LEU A 86 83.76 102.05 -21.83
CA LEU A 86 82.40 102.50 -21.48
C LEU A 86 81.33 101.51 -21.96
N ASP A 87 81.50 100.94 -23.16
CA ASP A 87 80.61 99.92 -23.72
C ASP A 87 80.67 98.64 -22.88
N LYS A 88 81.87 98.20 -22.49
CA LYS A 88 82.05 97.04 -21.59
C LYS A 88 81.47 97.27 -20.20
N ALA A 89 81.60 98.48 -19.64
CA ALA A 89 80.99 98.85 -18.36
C ALA A 89 79.45 98.93 -18.43
N GLY A 90 78.88 99.24 -19.60
CA GLY A 90 77.43 99.24 -19.85
C GLY A 90 76.85 97.86 -20.22
N GLU A 91 77.68 96.92 -20.68
CA GLU A 91 77.28 95.57 -21.07
C GLU A 91 77.23 94.57 -19.91
N GLU A 92 78.17 94.64 -18.95
CA GLU A 92 78.13 93.80 -17.74
C GLU A 92 76.81 93.85 -16.95
N PRO A 93 76.20 95.02 -16.67
CA PRO A 93 74.91 95.06 -15.97
C PRO A 93 73.77 94.45 -16.80
N LYS A 94 73.82 94.52 -18.14
CA LYS A 94 72.84 93.87 -19.02
C LYS A 94 72.97 92.35 -18.97
N TYR A 95 74.20 91.82 -19.02
CA TYR A 95 74.42 90.38 -18.86
C TYR A 95 73.96 89.88 -17.49
N ARG A 96 74.25 90.61 -16.41
CA ARG A 96 73.75 90.27 -15.07
C ARG A 96 72.21 90.25 -15.01
N SER A 97 71.55 91.24 -15.62
CA SER A 97 70.09 91.28 -15.71
C SER A 97 69.52 90.12 -16.54
N GLU A 98 70.17 89.75 -17.65
CA GLU A 98 69.75 88.64 -18.50
C GLU A 98 69.98 87.28 -17.81
N PHE A 99 71.08 87.10 -17.08
CA PHE A 99 71.31 85.91 -16.25
C PHE A 99 70.26 85.76 -15.14
N SER A 100 69.91 86.85 -14.44
CA SER A 100 68.82 86.85 -13.45
C SER A 100 67.49 86.47 -14.10
N ARG A 101 67.19 87.01 -15.29
CA ARG A 101 65.95 86.67 -16.02
C ARG A 101 65.92 85.20 -16.45
N LEU A 102 67.05 84.64 -16.88
CA LEU A 102 67.15 83.23 -17.27
C LEU A 102 66.97 82.30 -16.06
N GLU A 103 67.50 82.67 -14.90
CA GLU A 103 67.29 81.94 -13.64
C GLU A 103 65.81 81.94 -13.24
N ASP A 104 65.12 83.09 -13.31
CA ASP A 104 63.68 83.20 -13.07
C ASP A 104 62.83 82.36 -14.06
N VAL A 105 63.22 82.33 -15.33
CA VAL A 105 62.58 81.45 -16.34
C VAL A 105 62.81 79.99 -15.98
N GLN A 106 64.04 79.61 -15.61
CA GLN A 106 64.39 78.24 -15.25
C GLN A 106 63.58 77.76 -14.03
N ASP A 107 63.43 78.58 -13.00
CA ASP A 107 62.66 78.21 -11.81
C ASP A 107 61.16 78.12 -12.07
N ARG A 108 60.63 78.98 -12.95
CA ARG A 108 59.25 78.83 -13.46
C ARG A 108 59.08 77.53 -14.24
N CYS A 109 60.00 77.18 -15.14
CA CYS A 109 59.96 75.91 -15.86
C CYS A 109 59.97 74.72 -14.90
N LYS A 110 60.86 74.70 -13.90
CA LYS A 110 60.87 73.65 -12.86
C LYS A 110 59.54 73.60 -12.09
N SER A 111 58.92 74.75 -11.80
CA SER A 111 57.61 74.79 -11.13
C SER A 111 56.52 74.18 -11.99
N VAL A 112 56.46 74.57 -13.27
CA VAL A 112 55.51 74.04 -14.25
C VAL A 112 55.73 72.55 -14.46
N GLU A 113 56.97 72.05 -14.52
CA GLU A 113 57.26 70.62 -14.63
C GLU A 113 56.77 69.83 -13.41
N ARG A 114 56.98 70.35 -12.19
CA ARG A 114 56.46 69.71 -10.97
C ARG A 114 54.94 69.72 -10.94
N GLU A 115 54.32 70.82 -11.39
CA GLU A 115 52.87 70.93 -11.49
C GLU A 115 52.29 70.00 -12.54
N ALA A 116 52.92 69.89 -13.72
CA ALA A 116 52.54 68.96 -14.77
C ALA A 116 52.62 67.51 -14.28
N LYS A 117 53.69 67.12 -13.56
CA LYS A 117 53.82 65.79 -12.94
C LYS A 117 52.70 65.51 -11.94
N ARG A 118 52.38 66.47 -11.06
CA ARG A 118 51.26 66.33 -10.10
C ARG A 118 49.92 66.21 -10.82
N ALA A 119 49.71 66.96 -11.89
CA ALA A 119 48.48 66.89 -12.68
C ALA A 119 48.33 65.53 -13.40
N THR A 120 49.42 64.98 -13.97
CA THR A 120 49.39 63.65 -14.58
C THR A 120 49.15 62.54 -13.55
N GLU A 121 49.82 62.61 -12.39
CA GLU A 121 49.61 61.65 -11.31
C GLU A 121 48.16 61.68 -10.80
N LEU A 122 47.57 62.87 -10.68
CA LEU A 122 46.17 63.03 -10.27
C LEU A 122 45.21 62.48 -11.35
N ALA A 123 45.48 62.74 -12.63
CA ALA A 123 44.69 62.20 -13.73
C ALA A 123 44.76 60.67 -13.79
N ASP A 124 45.93 60.08 -13.56
CA ASP A 124 46.10 58.63 -13.56
C ASP A 124 45.42 57.99 -12.35
N LYS A 125 45.50 58.60 -11.16
CA LYS A 125 44.71 58.16 -9.99
C LYS A 125 43.21 58.18 -10.28
N ALA A 126 42.69 59.27 -10.84
CA ALA A 126 41.28 59.39 -11.19
C ALA A 126 40.86 58.34 -12.24
N ARG A 127 41.73 58.00 -13.21
CA ARG A 127 41.46 56.93 -14.19
C ARG A 127 41.41 55.55 -13.55
N VAL A 128 42.34 55.25 -12.63
CA VAL A 128 42.37 53.97 -11.91
C VAL A 128 41.13 53.83 -11.04
N GLU A 129 40.76 54.88 -10.30
CA GLU A 129 39.55 54.91 -9.45
C GLU A 129 38.28 54.74 -10.28
N ALA A 130 38.14 55.46 -11.40
CA ALA A 130 37.01 55.26 -12.30
C ALA A 130 36.93 53.84 -12.89
N ALA A 131 38.07 53.20 -13.14
CA ALA A 131 38.13 51.83 -13.61
C ALA A 131 37.74 50.81 -12.51
N THR A 132 38.15 51.05 -11.25
CA THR A 132 37.73 50.21 -10.11
C THR A 132 36.23 50.35 -9.85
N ASP A 133 35.70 51.57 -9.84
CA ASP A 133 34.26 51.82 -9.62
C ASP A 133 33.41 51.15 -10.70
N GLN A 134 33.84 51.24 -11.96
CA GLN A 134 33.14 50.60 -13.07
C GLN A 134 33.18 49.07 -12.95
N LYS A 135 34.30 48.49 -12.49
CA LYS A 135 34.42 47.06 -12.24
C LYS A 135 33.49 46.63 -11.09
N GLU A 136 33.49 47.35 -9.97
CA GLU A 136 32.62 47.08 -8.83
C GLU A 136 31.15 47.17 -9.21
N LYS A 137 30.77 48.19 -9.99
CA LYS A 137 29.41 48.31 -10.54
C LYS A 137 29.02 47.09 -11.38
N SER A 138 29.92 46.62 -12.26
CA SER A 138 29.65 45.44 -13.09
C SER A 138 29.49 44.15 -12.26
N GLU A 139 30.27 44.01 -11.19
CA GLU A 139 30.21 42.87 -10.28
C GLU A 139 28.92 42.88 -9.44
N ILE A 140 28.51 44.05 -8.94
CA ILE A 140 27.23 44.23 -8.25
C ILE A 140 26.07 43.84 -9.17
N HIS A 141 26.10 44.28 -10.43
CA HIS A 141 25.08 43.89 -11.42
C HIS A 141 25.07 42.38 -11.69
N ARG A 142 26.24 41.75 -11.83
CA ARG A 142 26.36 40.29 -12.01
C ARG A 142 25.74 39.53 -10.84
N VAL A 143 26.10 39.87 -9.61
CA VAL A 143 25.58 39.22 -8.39
C VAL A 143 24.08 39.45 -8.23
N ALA A 144 23.57 40.64 -8.57
CA ALA A 144 22.14 40.92 -8.54
C ALA A 144 21.36 40.02 -9.51
N MET A 145 21.85 39.83 -10.74
CA MET A 145 21.23 38.90 -11.70
C MET A 145 21.27 37.45 -11.23
N GLU A 146 22.37 37.01 -10.62
CA GLU A 146 22.48 35.66 -10.06
C GLU A 146 21.48 35.42 -8.93
N ARG A 147 21.32 36.40 -8.03
CA ARG A 147 20.31 36.35 -6.96
C ARG A 147 18.90 36.29 -7.52
N LEU A 148 18.58 37.08 -8.55
CA LEU A 148 17.27 37.03 -9.21
C LEU A 148 17.00 35.65 -9.83
N ALA A 149 17.97 35.08 -10.54
CA ALA A 149 17.84 33.74 -11.11
C ALA A 149 17.63 32.65 -10.02
N GLN A 150 18.31 32.78 -8.88
CA GLN A 150 18.09 31.89 -7.73
C GLN A 150 16.67 32.04 -7.15
N ILE A 151 16.21 33.28 -6.96
CA ILE A 151 14.84 33.57 -6.48
C ILE A 151 13.81 32.93 -7.40
N GLU A 152 13.95 33.05 -8.72
CA GLU A 152 13.03 32.44 -9.70
C GLU A 152 13.04 30.91 -9.66
N ARG A 153 14.21 30.28 -9.45
CA ARG A 153 14.28 28.82 -9.26
C ARG A 153 13.56 28.39 -7.98
N HIS A 154 13.78 29.08 -6.88
CA HIS A 154 13.11 28.77 -5.62
C HIS A 154 11.60 29.02 -5.69
N LYS A 155 11.14 30.09 -6.35
CA LYS A 155 9.71 30.33 -6.60
C LYS A 155 9.06 29.17 -7.36
N ARG A 156 9.66 28.73 -8.46
CA ARG A 156 9.19 27.55 -9.21
C ARG A 156 9.15 26.28 -8.36
N SER A 157 10.16 26.07 -7.51
CA SER A 157 10.19 24.95 -6.58
C SER A 157 9.05 25.01 -5.55
N ILE A 158 8.76 26.19 -5.00
CA ILE A 158 7.66 26.40 -4.06
C ILE A 158 6.32 26.15 -4.73
N GLU A 159 6.10 26.66 -5.94
CA GLU A 159 4.88 26.41 -6.71
C GLU A 159 4.67 24.91 -7.00
N ASN A 160 5.74 24.19 -7.35
CA ASN A 160 5.67 22.74 -7.56
C ASN A 160 5.31 21.99 -6.28
N LEU A 161 5.92 22.34 -5.14
CA LEU A 161 5.58 21.75 -3.84
C LEU A 161 4.14 22.08 -3.43
N GLN A 162 3.65 23.28 -3.74
CA GLN A 162 2.28 23.66 -3.47
C GLN A 162 1.29 22.82 -4.30
N ARG A 163 1.57 22.59 -5.59
CA ARG A 163 0.75 21.67 -6.42
C ARG A 163 0.74 20.25 -5.86
N GLN A 164 1.90 19.71 -5.48
CA GLN A 164 1.99 18.37 -4.86
C GLN A 164 1.21 18.30 -3.54
N LYS A 165 1.28 19.34 -2.71
CA LYS A 165 0.50 19.42 -1.48
C LYS A 165 -1.01 19.39 -1.77
N ASP A 166 -1.46 20.15 -2.76
CA ASP A 166 -2.87 20.21 -3.13
C ASP A 166 -3.35 18.88 -3.76
N GLU A 167 -2.52 18.22 -4.57
CA GLU A 167 -2.77 16.87 -5.08
C GLU A 167 -2.90 15.83 -3.96
N LEU A 168 -1.98 15.82 -3.01
CA LEU A 168 -2.02 14.92 -1.85
C LEU A 168 -3.24 15.20 -0.97
N ALA A 169 -3.59 16.48 -0.75
CA ALA A 169 -4.79 16.84 0.01
C ALA A 169 -6.07 16.34 -0.67
N ASN A 170 -6.15 16.44 -2.00
CA ASN A 170 -7.27 15.89 -2.76
C ASN A 170 -7.35 14.36 -2.64
N GLU A 171 -6.21 13.67 -2.70
CA GLU A 171 -6.19 12.21 -2.58
C GLU A 171 -6.60 11.74 -1.17
N VAL A 172 -6.11 12.41 -0.13
CA VAL A 172 -6.57 12.19 1.25
C VAL A 172 -8.09 12.40 1.38
N GLY A 173 -8.63 13.44 0.74
CA GLY A 173 -10.07 13.68 0.70
C GLY A 173 -10.86 12.54 0.06
N LYS A 174 -10.39 11.99 -1.07
CA LYS A 174 -11.02 10.83 -1.73
C LYS A 174 -10.95 9.57 -0.87
N LEU A 175 -9.79 9.32 -0.25
CA LEU A 175 -9.61 8.16 0.62
C LEU A 175 -10.53 8.22 1.83
N HIS A 176 -10.68 9.38 2.47
CA HIS A 176 -11.63 9.55 3.58
C HIS A 176 -13.09 9.38 3.15
N ALA A 177 -13.48 9.88 1.98
CA ALA A 177 -14.84 9.65 1.47
C ALA A 177 -15.11 8.16 1.22
N SER A 178 -14.16 7.46 0.59
CA SER A 178 -14.23 6.01 0.36
C SER A 178 -14.25 5.21 1.67
N GLU A 179 -13.42 5.61 2.65
CA GLU A 179 -13.40 5.03 3.99
C GLU A 179 -14.76 5.17 4.68
N PHE A 180 -15.36 6.37 4.63
CA PHE A 180 -16.66 6.63 5.22
C PHE A 180 -17.76 5.77 4.58
N ASP A 181 -17.78 5.69 3.25
CA ASP A 181 -18.73 4.86 2.51
C ASP A 181 -18.57 3.36 2.84
N ALA A 182 -17.32 2.89 2.94
CA ALA A 182 -17.01 1.51 3.31
C ALA A 182 -17.45 1.21 4.76
N GLN A 183 -17.15 2.10 5.71
CA GLN A 183 -17.57 1.97 7.10
C GLN A 183 -19.10 1.94 7.23
N SER A 184 -19.81 2.83 6.50
CA SER A 184 -21.27 2.85 6.46
C SER A 184 -21.83 1.54 5.91
N LYS A 185 -21.25 1.01 4.83
CA LYS A 185 -21.65 -0.28 4.26
C LYS A 185 -21.39 -1.45 5.22
N VAL A 186 -20.26 -1.46 5.90
CA VAL A 186 -19.92 -2.47 6.92
C VAL A 186 -20.95 -2.44 8.05
N ALA A 187 -21.28 -1.26 8.59
CA ALA A 187 -22.27 -1.12 9.65
C ALA A 187 -23.65 -1.67 9.25
N ILE A 188 -24.10 -1.43 8.01
CA ILE A 188 -25.36 -1.98 7.49
C ILE A 188 -25.30 -3.51 7.40
N LEU A 189 -24.18 -4.07 6.93
CA LEU A 189 -24.02 -5.52 6.80
C LEU A 189 -23.95 -6.19 8.17
N GLU A 190 -23.23 -5.62 9.12
CA GLU A 190 -23.17 -6.10 10.50
C GLU A 190 -24.56 -6.14 11.14
N ALA A 191 -25.36 -5.07 10.99
CA ALA A 191 -26.73 -5.05 11.49
C ALA A 191 -27.62 -6.15 10.89
N ARG A 192 -27.46 -6.42 9.59
CA ARG A 192 -28.21 -7.50 8.91
C ARG A 192 -27.76 -8.89 9.35
N VAL A 193 -26.47 -9.08 9.62
CA VAL A 193 -25.95 -10.32 10.17
C VAL A 193 -26.52 -10.55 11.58
N GLU A 194 -26.51 -9.52 12.43
CA GLU A 194 -27.08 -9.59 13.77
C GLU A 194 -28.58 -9.93 13.76
N GLU A 195 -29.35 -9.37 12.82
CA GLU A 195 -30.76 -9.74 12.62
C GLU A 195 -30.92 -11.21 12.24
N ARG A 196 -30.13 -11.70 11.28
CA ARG A 196 -30.14 -13.11 10.85
C ARG A 196 -29.76 -14.07 11.97
N GLU A 197 -28.78 -13.71 12.79
CA GLU A 197 -28.38 -14.50 13.95
C GLU A 197 -29.52 -14.62 14.97
N LYS A 198 -30.24 -13.51 15.25
CA LYS A 198 -31.43 -13.52 16.11
C LYS A 198 -32.57 -14.36 15.53
N GLU A 199 -32.81 -14.29 14.22
CA GLU A 199 -33.81 -15.13 13.54
C GLU A 199 -33.47 -16.62 13.67
N ILE A 200 -32.21 -17.01 13.43
CA ILE A 200 -31.73 -18.39 13.55
C ILE A 200 -31.86 -18.87 14.99
N GLU A 201 -31.45 -18.06 15.96
CA GLU A 201 -31.55 -18.41 17.39
C GLU A 201 -33.01 -18.66 17.80
N SER A 202 -33.94 -17.80 17.36
CA SER A 202 -35.38 -17.96 17.60
C SER A 202 -35.94 -19.26 16.97
N LEU A 203 -35.56 -19.56 15.72
CA LEU A 203 -35.96 -20.79 15.05
C LEU A 203 -35.41 -22.04 15.74
N LEU A 204 -34.14 -22.03 16.14
CA LEU A 204 -33.53 -23.15 16.87
C LEU A 204 -34.19 -23.36 18.23
N LYS A 205 -34.49 -22.29 18.96
CA LYS A 205 -35.17 -22.35 20.25
C LYS A 205 -36.56 -22.96 20.12
N SER A 206 -37.40 -22.44 19.22
CA SER A 206 -38.75 -22.96 18.99
C SER A 206 -38.74 -24.41 18.47
N ASN A 207 -37.80 -24.78 17.60
CA ASN A 207 -37.65 -26.17 17.14
C ASN A 207 -37.27 -27.11 18.29
N ASN A 208 -36.34 -26.70 19.16
CA ASN A 208 -35.95 -27.50 20.31
C ASN A 208 -37.10 -27.64 21.32
N GLU A 209 -37.88 -26.57 21.54
CA GLU A 209 -39.09 -26.62 22.38
C GLU A 209 -40.13 -27.61 21.82
N GLN A 210 -40.37 -27.59 20.50
CA GLN A 210 -41.26 -28.56 19.83
C GLN A 210 -40.75 -30.00 19.95
N ARG A 211 -39.43 -30.22 19.76
CA ARG A 211 -38.82 -31.54 19.92
C ARG A 211 -38.93 -32.03 21.36
N ALA A 212 -38.66 -31.17 22.34
CA ALA A 212 -38.80 -31.48 23.77
C ALA A 212 -40.25 -31.86 24.11
N SER A 213 -41.23 -31.09 23.64
CA SER A 213 -42.66 -31.40 23.82
C SER A 213 -43.04 -32.74 23.18
N THR A 214 -42.55 -33.03 21.97
CA THR A 214 -42.82 -34.30 21.28
C THR A 214 -42.23 -35.49 22.04
N VAL A 215 -40.98 -35.36 22.52
CA VAL A 215 -40.33 -36.39 23.34
C VAL A 215 -41.13 -36.64 24.61
N GLN A 216 -41.56 -35.58 25.31
CA GLN A 216 -42.37 -35.70 26.53
C GLN A 216 -43.69 -36.44 26.30
N VAL A 217 -44.36 -36.19 25.17
CA VAL A 217 -45.60 -36.92 24.80
C VAL A 217 -45.30 -38.40 24.53
N LEU A 218 -44.22 -38.71 23.81
CA LEU A 218 -43.83 -40.10 23.53
C LEU A 218 -43.43 -40.87 24.79
N GLU A 219 -42.72 -40.22 25.72
CA GLU A 219 -42.38 -40.79 27.03
C GLU A 219 -43.64 -41.10 27.84
N SER A 220 -44.61 -40.17 27.84
CA SER A 220 -45.89 -40.37 28.51
C SER A 220 -46.67 -41.55 27.92
N LEU A 221 -46.72 -41.66 26.59
CA LEU A 221 -47.36 -42.78 25.89
C LEU A 221 -46.67 -44.11 26.21
N LEU A 222 -45.33 -44.13 26.20
CA LEU A 222 -44.55 -45.32 26.55
C LEU A 222 -44.80 -45.76 27.99
N GLU A 223 -44.94 -44.82 28.93
CA GLU A 223 -45.27 -45.13 30.32
C GLU A 223 -46.69 -45.71 30.45
N THR A 224 -47.67 -45.12 29.75
CA THR A 224 -49.04 -45.69 29.72
C THR A 224 -49.09 -47.07 29.09
N GLU A 225 -48.26 -47.33 28.07
CA GLU A 225 -48.16 -48.62 27.40
C GLU A 225 -47.56 -49.69 28.32
N ARG A 226 -46.49 -49.34 29.04
CA ARG A 226 -45.90 -50.20 30.07
C ARG A 226 -46.88 -50.50 31.20
N ALA A 227 -47.63 -49.51 31.67
CA ALA A 227 -48.65 -49.70 32.69
C ALA A 227 -49.78 -50.64 32.20
N ALA A 228 -50.28 -50.44 30.99
CA ALA A 228 -51.29 -51.30 30.38
C ALA A 228 -50.80 -52.74 30.19
N ARG A 229 -49.54 -52.93 29.79
CA ARG A 229 -48.91 -54.25 29.70
C ARG A 229 -48.81 -54.94 31.06
N ALA A 230 -48.32 -54.24 32.09
CA ALA A 230 -48.25 -54.79 33.44
C ALA A 230 -49.63 -55.24 33.93
N GLU A 231 -50.68 -54.45 33.67
CA GLU A 231 -52.04 -54.81 34.01
C GLU A 231 -52.56 -56.02 33.23
N ALA A 232 -52.25 -56.13 31.94
CA ALA A 232 -52.60 -57.29 31.13
C ALA A 232 -51.88 -58.56 31.60
N THR A 233 -50.59 -58.47 31.97
CA THR A 233 -49.83 -59.56 32.58
C THR A 233 -50.46 -60.00 33.90
N ASN A 234 -50.76 -59.06 34.80
CA ASN A 234 -51.42 -59.37 36.08
C ASN A 234 -52.78 -60.07 35.88
N ARG A 235 -53.58 -59.64 34.88
CA ARG A 235 -54.84 -60.31 34.53
C ARG A 235 -54.62 -61.73 34.01
N ALA A 236 -53.62 -61.93 33.15
CA ALA A 236 -53.28 -63.25 32.61
C ALA A 236 -52.80 -64.20 33.72
N GLU A 237 -51.96 -63.72 34.64
CA GLU A 237 -51.52 -64.48 35.81
C GLU A 237 -52.70 -64.86 36.72
N ALA A 238 -53.62 -63.93 37.01
CA ALA A 238 -54.81 -64.21 37.80
C ALA A 238 -55.70 -65.30 37.16
N LEU A 239 -55.92 -65.23 35.85
CA LEU A 239 -56.66 -66.26 35.11
C LEU A 239 -55.92 -67.61 35.09
N SER A 240 -54.59 -67.60 34.98
CA SER A 240 -53.76 -68.82 35.03
C SER A 240 -53.89 -69.53 36.39
N VAL A 241 -53.82 -68.77 37.49
CA VAL A 241 -54.05 -69.29 38.85
C VAL A 241 -55.46 -69.87 38.98
N GLN A 242 -56.47 -69.19 38.44
CA GLN A 242 -57.85 -69.68 38.46
C GLN A 242 -57.99 -70.99 37.67
N LEU A 243 -57.37 -71.08 36.49
CA LEU A 243 -57.41 -72.27 35.62
C LEU A 243 -56.72 -73.46 36.30
N GLN A 244 -55.55 -73.24 36.92
CA GLN A 244 -54.87 -74.28 37.69
C GLN A 244 -55.73 -74.78 38.86
N ALA A 245 -56.41 -73.87 39.58
CA ALA A 245 -57.33 -74.25 40.65
C ALA A 245 -58.54 -75.04 40.13
N THR A 246 -59.09 -74.68 38.96
CA THR A 246 -60.19 -75.44 38.34
C THR A 246 -59.73 -76.81 37.82
N GLN A 247 -58.52 -76.90 37.26
CA GLN A 247 -57.94 -78.17 36.81
C GLN A 247 -57.74 -79.12 38.01
N GLY A 248 -57.20 -78.64 39.12
CA GLY A 248 -57.07 -79.44 40.35
C GLY A 248 -58.41 -79.95 40.89
N LYS A 249 -59.49 -79.17 40.77
CA LYS A 249 -60.86 -79.63 41.09
C LYS A 249 -61.36 -80.70 40.13
N LEU A 250 -61.10 -80.54 38.82
CA LEU A 250 -61.46 -81.53 37.80
C LEU A 250 -60.74 -82.86 38.05
N ASP A 251 -59.44 -82.81 38.33
CA ASP A 251 -58.63 -83.99 38.62
C ASP A 251 -59.17 -84.73 39.86
N LEU A 252 -59.59 -84.00 40.91
CA LEU A 252 -60.23 -84.57 42.09
C LEU A 252 -61.56 -85.28 41.74
N LEU A 253 -62.41 -84.64 40.93
CA LEU A 253 -63.66 -85.24 40.47
C LEU A 253 -63.41 -86.50 39.61
N GLN A 254 -62.39 -86.49 38.75
CA GLN A 254 -61.98 -87.66 37.97
C GLN A 254 -61.49 -88.80 38.88
N GLN A 255 -60.73 -88.47 39.92
CA GLN A 255 -60.29 -89.44 40.92
C GLN A 255 -61.49 -90.06 41.67
N GLN A 256 -62.47 -89.24 42.08
CA GLN A 256 -63.71 -89.70 42.70
C GLN A 256 -64.53 -90.59 41.77
N LEU A 257 -64.72 -90.20 40.50
CA LEU A 257 -65.41 -91.01 39.50
C LEU A 257 -64.73 -92.37 39.30
N THR A 258 -63.40 -92.38 39.23
CA THR A 258 -62.62 -93.63 39.11
C THR A 258 -62.79 -94.51 40.34
N ALA A 259 -62.78 -93.93 41.55
CA ALA A 259 -63.04 -94.65 42.79
C ALA A 259 -64.45 -95.26 42.82
N VAL A 260 -65.47 -94.52 42.38
CA VAL A 260 -66.84 -95.04 42.24
C VAL A 260 -66.89 -96.20 41.24
N ARG A 261 -66.29 -96.06 40.05
CA ARG A 261 -66.22 -97.15 39.05
C ARG A 261 -65.50 -98.40 39.58
N LEU A 262 -64.43 -98.24 40.35
CA LEU A 262 -63.74 -99.36 41.02
C LEU A 262 -64.62 -100.02 42.08
N ASN A 263 -65.37 -99.23 42.86
CA ASN A 263 -66.34 -99.76 43.81
C ASN A 263 -67.51 -100.48 43.11
N GLU A 264 -68.01 -99.94 42.00
CA GLU A 264 -69.06 -100.56 41.18
C GLU A 264 -68.58 -101.88 40.57
N THR A 265 -67.39 -101.94 39.98
CA THR A 265 -66.81 -103.19 39.46
C THR A 265 -66.54 -104.20 40.56
N ALA A 266 -66.14 -103.77 41.76
CA ALA A 266 -66.03 -104.63 42.94
C ALA A 266 -67.40 -105.18 43.40
N LEU A 267 -68.48 -104.39 43.27
CA LEU A 267 -69.84 -104.85 43.55
C LEU A 267 -70.38 -105.77 42.45
N ASP A 268 -70.15 -105.46 41.18
CA ASP A 268 -70.59 -106.27 40.03
C ASP A 268 -69.86 -107.63 40.00
N SER A 269 -68.56 -107.66 40.33
CA SER A 269 -67.83 -108.92 40.50
C SER A 269 -68.35 -109.74 41.69
N LYS A 270 -68.75 -109.11 42.80
CA LYS A 270 -69.48 -109.78 43.90
C LYS A 270 -70.85 -110.29 43.46
N LEU A 271 -71.56 -109.54 42.60
CA LEU A 271 -72.86 -109.94 42.06
C LEU A 271 -72.72 -111.15 41.14
N ARG A 272 -71.76 -111.14 40.21
CA ARG A 272 -71.45 -112.27 39.32
C ARG A 272 -70.97 -113.52 40.07
N THR A 273 -70.20 -113.35 41.13
CA THR A 273 -69.77 -114.48 41.98
C THR A 273 -70.90 -114.99 42.90
N ALA A 274 -71.86 -114.14 43.29
CA ALA A 274 -73.07 -114.53 44.02
C ALA A 274 -74.18 -115.12 43.12
N SER A 275 -74.21 -114.78 41.82
CA SER A 275 -75.29 -115.17 40.89
C SER A 275 -74.97 -116.39 40.00
N HIS A 276 -73.84 -117.08 40.19
CA HIS A 276 -73.52 -118.26 39.37
C HIS A 276 -74.15 -119.56 39.87
N GLY A 277 -75.47 -119.65 39.64
CA GLY A 277 -76.21 -120.90 39.45
C GLY A 277 -76.78 -121.02 38.03
N LYS A 278 -76.10 -121.80 37.18
CA LYS A 278 -76.54 -122.45 35.90
C LYS A 278 -76.51 -121.67 34.56
N ARG A 279 -75.57 -122.14 33.70
CA ARG A 279 -75.53 -122.38 32.22
C ARG A 279 -76.39 -121.54 31.25
N ALA A 280 -75.74 -121.07 30.16
CA ALA A 280 -76.08 -121.42 28.76
C ALA A 280 -74.94 -121.08 27.79
N ARG A 281 -74.69 -121.98 26.82
CA ARG A 281 -73.91 -121.78 25.59
C ARG A 281 -74.85 -121.20 24.51
N ILE A 282 -74.34 -120.34 23.61
CA ILE A 282 -74.52 -120.41 22.13
C ILE A 282 -73.89 -119.17 21.46
N ASP A 283 -73.28 -119.44 20.31
CA ASP A 283 -72.56 -118.59 19.36
C ASP A 283 -73.41 -117.51 18.66
N GLU A 284 -72.69 -116.57 18.03
CA GLU A 284 -72.79 -116.24 16.59
C GLU A 284 -72.87 -114.73 16.25
N TYR A 285 -71.74 -114.23 15.72
CA TYR A 285 -71.50 -113.29 14.61
C TYR A 285 -72.26 -111.94 14.46
N GLU A 286 -71.50 -110.90 14.10
CA GLU A 286 -71.57 -110.23 12.78
C GLU A 286 -71.44 -108.67 12.78
N ALA A 287 -70.49 -108.21 11.95
CA ALA A 287 -70.43 -106.98 11.13
C ALA A 287 -70.24 -105.55 11.68
N GLY A 288 -69.46 -104.79 10.89
CA GLY A 288 -69.53 -103.32 10.79
C GLY A 288 -68.18 -102.63 11.04
N VAL A 289 -67.20 -102.63 10.11
CA VAL A 289 -67.00 -101.63 9.02
C VAL A 289 -66.99 -100.20 9.61
N GLU A 290 -65.95 -99.38 9.52
CA GLU A 290 -65.47 -98.63 8.34
C GLU A 290 -64.33 -97.69 8.86
N SER A 291 -63.13 -97.62 8.25
CA SER A 291 -62.71 -96.46 7.42
C SER A 291 -61.95 -95.35 8.17
N VAL A 292 -60.91 -94.66 7.69
CA VAL A 292 -60.17 -94.60 6.42
C VAL A 292 -58.96 -93.66 6.63
N HIS A 293 -57.83 -94.01 6.02
CA HIS A 293 -56.75 -93.16 5.50
C HIS A 293 -55.73 -92.49 6.43
N ASP A 294 -54.59 -93.18 6.52
CA ASP A 294 -53.29 -92.63 6.10
C ASP A 294 -53.31 -92.27 4.60
N MET A 295 -53.01 -91.00 4.26
CA MET A 295 -52.34 -90.60 3.02
C MET A 295 -52.02 -89.11 3.09
N GLY A 296 -50.72 -88.80 3.06
CA GLY A 296 -50.24 -87.51 2.59
C GLY A 296 -50.48 -87.36 1.09
N THR A 297 -50.83 -86.15 0.66
CA THR A 297 -50.58 -85.56 -0.67
C THR A 297 -51.04 -84.11 -0.55
N ASN A 298 -50.13 -83.15 -0.72
CA ASN A 298 -49.99 -82.33 -1.94
C ASN A 298 -51.14 -81.31 -2.06
N ASP A 299 -51.02 -80.06 -2.46
CA ASP A 299 -49.97 -79.25 -3.05
C ASP A 299 -50.49 -77.80 -2.94
N ARG A 300 -49.60 -76.83 -3.14
CA ARG A 300 -49.88 -75.47 -3.67
C ARG A 300 -51.14 -74.74 -3.18
N LEU A 301 -50.89 -73.63 -2.51
CA LEU A 301 -51.22 -72.31 -3.07
C LEU A 301 -50.24 -71.27 -2.51
N THR A 302 -49.35 -70.78 -3.39
CA THR A 302 -49.02 -69.35 -3.61
C THR A 302 -48.75 -68.47 -2.38
N ARG A 303 -47.69 -67.68 -2.26
CA ARG A 303 -46.84 -66.99 -3.25
C ARG A 303 -46.07 -65.92 -2.44
N GLY A 304 -44.78 -65.72 -2.71
CA GLY A 304 -44.14 -64.42 -2.46
C GLY A 304 -43.00 -64.35 -1.42
N ASN A 305 -41.87 -64.97 -1.76
CA ASN A 305 -40.52 -64.36 -1.82
C ASN A 305 -40.48 -62.82 -1.58
N LYS A 306 -39.51 -62.20 -0.88
CA LYS A 306 -38.04 -62.36 -1.02
C LYS A 306 -37.28 -61.91 0.23
N ARG A 307 -36.20 -62.64 0.52
CA ARG A 307 -35.05 -62.24 1.33
C ARG A 307 -34.24 -61.12 0.65
N SER A 308 -33.70 -60.26 1.50
CA SER A 308 -32.62 -59.31 1.27
C SER A 308 -31.40 -59.94 0.59
N LYS A 309 -30.78 -59.20 -0.34
CA LYS A 309 -29.35 -59.30 -0.67
C LYS A 309 -28.86 -57.97 -1.26
N SER A 310 -27.94 -57.35 -0.53
CA SER A 310 -27.04 -56.30 -0.99
C SER A 310 -25.99 -56.90 -1.94
N THR A 311 -25.52 -56.14 -2.93
CA THR A 311 -24.08 -55.87 -3.24
C THR A 311 -23.91 -55.17 -4.61
N THR A 312 -23.24 -54.01 -4.58
CA THR A 312 -22.15 -53.54 -5.48
C THR A 312 -22.36 -53.36 -7.00
N SER A 313 -22.21 -52.09 -7.43
CA SER A 313 -21.84 -51.45 -8.73
C SER A 313 -21.80 -52.24 -10.06
N PRO A 314 -22.01 -51.53 -11.20
CA PRO A 314 -20.86 -51.35 -12.10
C PRO A 314 -20.76 -50.01 -12.88
N LEU A 315 -19.50 -49.79 -13.28
CA LEU A 315 -18.86 -48.92 -14.29
C LEU A 315 -19.67 -48.21 -15.39
N LYS A 316 -19.22 -46.96 -15.62
CA LYS A 316 -18.85 -46.27 -16.88
C LYS A 316 -19.71 -46.48 -18.14
N PHE A 317 -20.22 -45.37 -18.67
CA PHE A 317 -20.40 -45.16 -20.10
C PHE A 317 -19.93 -43.75 -20.51
N THR A 318 -19.24 -43.71 -21.63
CA THR A 318 -18.59 -42.61 -22.34
C THR A 318 -19.52 -41.99 -23.39
N GLY A 319 -19.39 -40.71 -23.70
CA GLY A 319 -20.01 -40.08 -24.89
C GLY A 319 -19.62 -38.60 -25.06
N PRO A 320 -19.14 -38.14 -26.23
CA PRO A 320 -18.47 -36.83 -26.41
C PRO A 320 -19.34 -35.81 -27.16
N GLU A 321 -19.29 -34.53 -26.77
CA GLU A 321 -19.66 -33.36 -27.61
C GLU A 321 -18.79 -32.19 -27.09
N ASP A 322 -17.66 -31.87 -27.71
CA ASP A 322 -17.46 -30.95 -28.84
C ASP A 322 -18.35 -29.68 -28.84
N GLY A 323 -17.66 -28.53 -28.85
CA GLY A 323 -18.21 -27.25 -29.29
C GLY A 323 -18.86 -26.37 -28.22
N GLY A 324 -18.10 -25.44 -27.63
CA GLY A 324 -18.74 -24.35 -26.87
C GLY A 324 -17.81 -23.41 -26.13
N SER A 325 -17.06 -22.57 -26.85
CA SER A 325 -16.34 -21.45 -26.23
C SER A 325 -17.31 -20.40 -25.68
N VAL A 326 -17.29 -20.14 -24.38
CA VAL A 326 -17.67 -18.84 -23.81
C VAL A 326 -16.76 -18.55 -22.62
N PHE A 327 -15.87 -17.59 -22.84
CA PHE A 327 -15.11 -16.92 -21.79
C PHE A 327 -16.04 -16.01 -20.99
N ARG A 328 -16.32 -16.37 -19.75
CA ARG A 328 -16.56 -15.49 -18.61
C ARG A 328 -15.86 -16.17 -17.42
N GLY A 329 -14.93 -15.56 -16.71
CA GLY A 329 -14.93 -14.18 -16.27
C GLY A 329 -15.33 -14.21 -14.80
N ASP A 330 -14.31 -14.28 -13.96
CA ASP A 330 -14.29 -13.99 -12.52
C ASP A 330 -14.82 -15.08 -11.56
N ASP A 331 -13.85 -15.76 -10.93
CA ASP A 331 -13.94 -16.27 -9.56
C ASP A 331 -12.51 -16.69 -9.15
N ASP A 332 -11.75 -15.77 -8.57
CA ASP A 332 -10.56 -16.14 -7.79
C ASP A 332 -10.72 -15.62 -6.36
N THR A 333 -11.49 -16.39 -5.61
CA THR A 333 -11.32 -16.55 -4.17
C THR A 333 -9.84 -16.74 -3.84
N SER A 334 -9.36 -15.80 -3.02
CA SER A 334 -8.30 -15.97 -2.04
C SER A 334 -7.97 -17.44 -1.71
N SER A 335 -6.88 -17.95 -2.27
CA SER A 335 -6.12 -19.00 -1.64
C SER A 335 -4.68 -18.53 -1.46
N GLN A 336 -4.40 -18.09 -0.24
CA GLN A 336 -3.05 -18.14 0.31
C GLN A 336 -2.64 -19.62 0.36
N GLN A 337 -2.10 -20.12 -0.74
CA GLN A 337 -1.27 -21.31 -0.71
C GLN A 337 0.12 -20.90 -1.19
N THR A 338 1.02 -20.86 -0.22
CA THR A 338 2.46 -21.03 -0.42
C THR A 338 2.71 -22.37 -1.11
N ASN A 339 2.38 -22.45 -2.39
CA ASN A 339 2.80 -23.55 -3.23
C ASN A 339 4.23 -23.23 -3.65
N THR A 340 5.18 -23.86 -2.95
CA THR A 340 6.48 -24.29 -3.48
C THR A 340 6.27 -25.20 -4.70
N GLU A 341 5.64 -24.68 -5.75
CA GLU A 341 5.86 -25.16 -7.10
C GLU A 341 7.28 -24.73 -7.47
N ASP A 342 8.04 -25.61 -8.13
CA ASP A 342 9.36 -25.30 -8.66
C ASP A 342 9.27 -24.13 -9.65
N TYR A 343 9.40 -22.91 -9.14
CA TYR A 343 9.27 -21.66 -9.90
C TYR A 343 10.29 -21.58 -11.06
N THR A 344 11.36 -22.36 -11.00
CA THR A 344 12.34 -22.56 -12.08
C THR A 344 11.71 -23.20 -13.34
N LYS A 345 10.63 -23.96 -13.18
CA LYS A 345 9.87 -24.58 -14.29
C LYS A 345 8.86 -23.62 -14.94
N TYR A 346 8.61 -22.45 -14.35
CA TYR A 346 7.66 -21.50 -14.92
C TYR A 346 8.10 -21.03 -16.31
N THR A 347 7.12 -20.87 -17.20
CA THR A 347 7.34 -20.25 -18.50
C THR A 347 7.59 -18.75 -18.31
N VAL A 348 8.23 -18.11 -19.29
CA VAL A 348 8.47 -16.66 -19.27
C VAL A 348 7.17 -15.88 -19.05
N GLN A 349 6.08 -16.33 -19.67
CA GLN A 349 4.77 -15.71 -19.51
C GLN A 349 4.23 -15.83 -18.08
N LYS A 350 4.31 -17.03 -17.46
CA LYS A 350 3.87 -17.25 -16.08
C LYS A 350 4.68 -16.40 -15.09
N LEU A 351 6.00 -16.28 -15.30
CA LEU A 351 6.85 -15.42 -14.47
C LEU A 351 6.51 -13.92 -14.60
N LYS A 352 6.22 -13.45 -15.82
CA LYS A 352 5.80 -12.05 -16.04
C LYS A 352 4.46 -11.75 -15.37
N GLN A 353 3.52 -12.69 -15.45
CA GLN A 353 2.22 -12.58 -14.78
C GLN A 353 2.38 -12.55 -13.27
N GLU A 354 3.19 -13.44 -12.71
CA GLU A 354 3.42 -13.49 -11.25
C GLU A 354 4.10 -12.21 -10.74
N LEU A 355 5.12 -11.71 -11.44
CA LEU A 355 5.75 -10.42 -11.12
C LEU A 355 4.76 -9.25 -11.18
N THR A 356 3.86 -9.24 -12.17
CA THR A 356 2.83 -8.20 -12.30
C THR A 356 1.79 -8.31 -11.17
N LYS A 357 1.40 -9.53 -10.81
CA LYS A 357 0.48 -9.82 -9.69
C LYS A 357 1.04 -9.38 -8.35
N HIS A 358 2.36 -9.49 -8.16
CA HIS A 358 3.08 -9.01 -6.97
C HIS A 358 3.49 -7.52 -7.05
N ASN A 359 2.93 -6.74 -7.98
CA ASN A 359 3.20 -5.31 -8.18
C ASN A 359 4.63 -4.95 -8.64
N PHE A 360 5.40 -5.91 -9.17
CA PHE A 360 6.73 -5.69 -9.73
C PHE A 360 6.74 -5.49 -11.26
N GLY A 361 5.63 -4.99 -11.82
CA GLY A 361 5.48 -4.75 -13.26
C GLY A 361 6.40 -3.63 -13.76
N ALA A 362 6.71 -2.63 -12.92
CA ALA A 362 7.58 -1.52 -13.29
C ALA A 362 9.04 -1.96 -13.45
N GLU A 363 9.51 -2.83 -12.56
CA GLU A 363 10.85 -3.43 -12.57
C GLU A 363 11.01 -4.37 -13.77
N LEU A 364 9.93 -5.08 -14.15
CA LEU A 364 9.91 -5.89 -15.36
C LEU A 364 10.03 -5.03 -16.64
N LEU A 365 9.41 -3.85 -16.67
CA LEU A 365 9.49 -2.92 -17.80
C LEU A 365 10.85 -2.22 -17.92
N GLN A 366 11.60 -2.11 -16.83
CA GLN A 366 12.98 -1.59 -16.86
C GLN A 366 13.94 -2.53 -17.59
N LEU A 367 13.62 -3.83 -17.66
CA LEU A 367 14.38 -4.78 -18.47
C LEU A 367 14.00 -4.59 -19.94
N LYS A 368 14.86 -3.91 -20.71
CA LYS A 368 14.59 -3.59 -22.12
C LYS A 368 14.52 -4.80 -23.06
N ASN A 369 15.02 -5.97 -22.67
CA ASN A 369 14.89 -7.27 -23.37
C ASN A 369 15.24 -8.44 -22.42
N PRO A 370 14.35 -8.83 -21.50
CA PRO A 370 14.69 -9.78 -20.46
C PRO A 370 14.70 -11.21 -20.99
N ASN A 371 15.80 -11.94 -20.76
CA ASN A 371 15.86 -13.37 -21.01
C ASN A 371 15.21 -14.14 -19.85
N LYS A 372 14.88 -15.43 -20.03
CA LYS A 372 14.22 -16.23 -18.97
C LYS A 372 14.98 -16.19 -17.64
N LYS A 373 16.32 -16.15 -17.69
CA LYS A 373 17.19 -16.05 -16.51
C LYS A 373 17.02 -14.72 -15.76
N ASP A 374 16.88 -13.61 -16.48
CA ASP A 374 16.75 -12.27 -15.89
C ASP A 374 15.40 -12.10 -15.20
N ILE A 375 14.34 -12.66 -15.79
CA ILE A 375 12.99 -12.65 -15.20
C ILE A 375 12.94 -13.57 -13.98
N LEU A 376 13.60 -14.73 -14.02
CA LEU A 376 13.73 -15.62 -12.87
C LEU A 376 14.49 -14.96 -11.72
N ALA A 377 15.63 -14.31 -11.99
CA ALA A 377 16.39 -13.59 -10.97
C ALA A 377 15.58 -12.44 -10.36
N LEU A 378 14.80 -11.72 -11.19
CA LEU A 378 13.89 -10.69 -10.70
C LEU A 378 12.80 -11.29 -9.79
N TYR A 379 12.24 -12.43 -10.16
CA TYR A 379 11.25 -13.16 -9.36
C TYR A 379 11.83 -13.65 -8.03
N GLU A 380 13.04 -14.23 -8.04
CA GLU A 380 13.73 -14.67 -6.84
C GLU A 380 14.01 -13.52 -5.87
N ARG A 381 14.45 -12.37 -6.40
CA ARG A 381 14.76 -11.19 -5.59
C ARG A 381 13.52 -10.48 -5.05
N CYS A 382 12.52 -10.26 -5.89
CA CYS A 382 11.36 -9.42 -5.55
C CYS A 382 10.21 -10.19 -4.89
N VAL A 383 9.96 -11.43 -5.32
CA VAL A 383 8.83 -12.24 -4.84
C VAL A 383 9.27 -13.25 -3.78
N LEU A 384 10.39 -13.95 -3.99
CA LEU A 384 10.90 -14.94 -3.02
C LEU A 384 11.87 -14.38 -1.98
N GLN A 385 12.30 -13.11 -2.13
CA GLN A 385 13.28 -12.43 -1.27
C GLN A 385 14.57 -13.25 -1.01
N LYS A 386 14.96 -14.07 -1.99
CA LYS A 386 16.23 -14.81 -1.94
C LYS A 386 17.34 -13.88 -2.44
N SER A 387 18.37 -13.71 -1.62
CA SER A 387 19.57 -12.91 -1.94
C SER A 387 20.53 -13.65 -2.85
#